data_AF-A0A0Q8HFC3-F1
#
_entry.id   AF-A0A0Q8HFC3-F1
#
_cell.length_a   1.000
_cell.length_b   1.000
_cell.length_c   1.000
_cell.angle_alpha   90.00
_cell.angle_beta   90.00
_cell.angle_gamma   90.00
#
_symmetry.space_group_name_H-M   'P 1'
#
loop_
_entity.id
_entity.type
_entity.pdbx_description
1 polymer ?
#
loop_
_entity_poly.entity_id
_entity_poly.type
_entity_poly.pdbx_seq_one_letter_code
_entity_poly.pdbx_strand_id
1 'polypeptide(L)'
;MGTPGADVSVIIPVYNTVDYLSACLDSLVDQTIGHERLEVVAVDDGSTDGSGELLEQYAASYPDVFRVLHQENSGGPARPCNAGLDVATGRFVFFLGSDDYLALDALERLVERADAWQADVVVPVAEGVNGRRVDQRLFKREHPDLAYPGTLLPYSLSNTKLYRRDLVVEHGLRYPLDLRVGSDQPFTLAALRAARRIGVLGAPTAYFAVKRSDDSNISYKIDWPTRLADLTSVVEHLCEIEPEGDDRDALLVRHFSWEFDKLITRDLPLLPDEEGEGLLAALAVLADRYLTEGVRRRLTVPRRVRWHHVVAGDLAALRAASDEAPTTGPLLVEAGGAFSPLPGFREGLPDDLFVIPQGAIAPWIQSIDLAATVRLEGHTIFVTASTATLDPASARHARLTLSPLNDAGDPRGALDVSRSDGTRVLASGPMTIGADGDVQAEVDLTPFIEQGGGRAGLRLRIETDDRIFDRPFRVAVSAASEVATRSWNASIKVTSSTEDRVLVDVTVERTLAGRVLGRLRRN
;
A
#
# COMPACT_ATOMS: atom_id res chain seq x y z
N MET A 1 -3.84 -42.25 21.70
CA MET A 1 -3.61 -40.96 21.00
C MET A 1 -2.80 -40.14 21.99
N GLY A 2 -1.50 -39.96 21.72
CA GLY A 2 -0.63 -39.23 22.64
C GLY A 2 -1.14 -37.80 22.80
N THR A 3 -1.08 -37.28 24.02
CA THR A 3 -1.27 -35.85 24.28
C THR A 3 -0.47 -35.05 23.26
N PRO A 4 -1.07 -34.11 22.51
CA PRO A 4 -0.30 -33.33 21.55
C PRO A 4 0.77 -32.55 22.32
N GLY A 5 1.98 -32.47 21.76
CA GLY A 5 2.97 -31.48 22.20
C GLY A 5 2.45 -30.05 21.97
N ALA A 6 3.25 -29.04 22.33
CA ALA A 6 2.87 -27.64 22.15
C ALA A 6 2.33 -27.34 20.74
N ASP A 7 1.35 -26.45 20.64
CA ASP A 7 0.85 -26.00 19.34
C ASP A 7 1.82 -24.99 18.71
N VAL A 8 2.41 -24.11 19.52
CA VAL A 8 3.33 -23.07 19.04
C VAL A 8 4.61 -23.05 19.87
N SER A 9 5.75 -23.02 19.18
CA SER A 9 7.04 -22.60 19.72
C SER A 9 7.30 -21.14 19.38
N VAL A 10 7.31 -20.26 20.38
CA VAL A 10 7.71 -18.86 20.21
C VAL A 10 9.21 -18.75 20.42
N ILE A 11 9.95 -18.34 19.39
CA ILE A 11 11.40 -18.13 19.43
C ILE A 11 11.67 -16.64 19.63
N ILE A 12 12.47 -16.32 20.65
CA ILE A 12 12.82 -14.95 21.03
C ILE A 12 14.35 -14.80 21.02
N PRO A 13 14.95 -14.16 20.00
CA PRO A 13 16.34 -13.75 20.08
C PRO A 13 16.46 -12.54 21.02
N VAL A 14 17.32 -12.63 22.03
CA VAL A 14 17.49 -11.60 23.07
C VAL A 14 18.93 -11.10 23.07
N TYR A 15 19.10 -9.79 22.96
CA TYR A 15 20.41 -9.15 23.16
C TYR A 15 20.22 -7.73 23.71
N ASN A 16 20.63 -7.52 24.95
CA ASN A 16 20.60 -6.22 25.63
C ASN A 16 19.25 -5.49 25.49
N THR A 17 18.15 -6.12 25.93
CA THR A 17 16.79 -5.56 25.87
C THR A 17 16.06 -5.59 27.20
N VAL A 18 16.77 -5.56 28.33
CA VAL A 18 16.18 -5.75 29.67
C VAL A 18 15.00 -4.81 29.94
N ASP A 19 15.07 -3.57 29.45
CA ASP A 19 14.06 -2.52 29.65
C ASP A 19 12.70 -2.82 28.97
N TYR A 20 12.69 -3.71 27.98
CA TYR A 20 11.50 -4.06 27.19
C TYR A 20 11.08 -5.52 27.41
N LEU A 21 12.02 -6.36 27.85
CA LEU A 21 11.89 -7.81 27.86
C LEU A 21 10.75 -8.30 28.76
N SER A 22 10.50 -7.68 29.92
CA SER A 22 9.37 -8.09 30.78
C SER A 22 8.03 -7.99 30.05
N ALA A 23 7.77 -6.91 29.31
CA ALA A 23 6.52 -6.76 28.56
C ALA A 23 6.37 -7.82 27.45
N CYS A 24 7.48 -8.16 26.79
CA CYS A 24 7.53 -9.26 25.82
C CYS A 24 7.14 -10.59 26.46
N LEU A 25 7.82 -10.98 27.56
CA LEU A 25 7.63 -12.27 28.22
C LEU A 25 6.26 -12.37 28.90
N ASP A 26 5.81 -11.32 29.58
CA ASP A 26 4.47 -11.27 30.20
C ASP A 26 3.37 -11.45 29.15
N SER A 27 3.54 -10.85 27.96
CA SER A 27 2.57 -11.02 26.87
C SER A 27 2.43 -12.46 26.38
N LEU A 28 3.44 -13.31 26.61
CA LEU A 28 3.41 -14.74 26.30
C LEU A 28 2.81 -15.57 27.45
N VAL A 29 3.18 -15.25 28.69
CA VAL A 29 2.61 -15.88 29.89
C VAL A 29 1.10 -15.73 29.93
N ASP A 30 0.59 -14.55 29.54
CA ASP A 30 -0.83 -14.22 29.61
C ASP A 30 -1.66 -14.74 28.43
N GLN A 31 -1.06 -15.43 27.44
CA GLN A 31 -1.79 -15.86 26.23
C GLN A 31 -2.98 -16.78 26.53
N THR A 32 -4.11 -16.54 25.86
CA THR A 32 -5.32 -17.35 26.02
C THR A 32 -5.19 -18.79 25.50
N ILE A 33 -4.17 -19.07 24.67
CA ILE A 33 -3.94 -20.41 24.10
C ILE A 33 -3.64 -21.48 25.18
N GLY A 34 -3.21 -21.06 26.38
CA GLY A 34 -2.86 -21.95 27.49
C GLY A 34 -1.39 -22.36 27.49
N HIS A 35 -0.82 -22.55 28.68
CA HIS A 35 0.58 -22.91 28.89
C HIS A 35 0.92 -24.29 28.32
N GLU A 36 -0.03 -25.23 28.35
CA GLU A 36 0.14 -26.59 27.83
C GLU A 36 0.25 -26.66 26.29
N ARG A 37 -0.12 -25.58 25.61
CA ARG A 37 -0.06 -25.44 24.14
C ARG A 37 1.05 -24.50 23.69
N LEU A 38 1.83 -23.94 24.61
CA LEU A 38 2.85 -22.93 24.35
C LEU A 38 4.22 -23.42 24.80
N GLU A 39 5.19 -23.35 23.88
CA GLU A 39 6.62 -23.44 24.19
C GLU A 39 7.25 -22.08 23.88
N VAL A 40 8.09 -21.56 24.78
CA VAL A 40 8.87 -20.34 24.58
C VAL A 40 10.34 -20.71 24.60
N VAL A 41 11.04 -20.46 23.50
CA VAL A 41 12.48 -20.66 23.37
C VAL A 41 13.15 -19.29 23.31
N ALA A 42 13.64 -18.82 24.46
CA ALA A 42 14.38 -17.58 24.55
C ALA A 42 15.88 -17.86 24.39
N VAL A 43 16.54 -17.17 23.47
CA VAL A 43 17.97 -17.35 23.18
C VAL A 43 18.69 -16.05 23.49
N ASP A 44 19.41 -16.03 24.61
CA ASP A 44 20.29 -14.94 25.02
C ASP A 44 21.60 -14.98 24.22
N ASP A 45 21.78 -13.97 23.36
CA ASP A 45 22.93 -13.80 22.49
C ASP A 45 24.05 -13.02 23.20
N GLY A 46 24.38 -13.45 24.43
CA GLY A 46 25.47 -12.89 25.22
C GLY A 46 25.19 -11.49 25.77
N SER A 47 23.99 -11.27 26.33
CA SER A 47 23.62 -10.01 26.96
C SER A 47 24.47 -9.69 28.20
N THR A 48 24.60 -8.39 28.50
CA THR A 48 25.37 -7.86 29.63
C THR A 48 24.57 -6.88 30.49
N ASP A 49 23.27 -6.75 30.24
CA ASP A 49 22.39 -5.73 30.83
C ASP A 49 21.41 -6.28 31.88
N GLY A 50 21.47 -7.58 32.20
CA GLY A 50 20.49 -8.25 33.06
C GLY A 50 19.44 -9.08 32.31
N SER A 51 19.43 -9.04 30.97
CA SER A 51 18.45 -9.80 30.17
C SER A 51 18.54 -11.31 30.42
N GLY A 52 19.75 -11.88 30.48
CA GLY A 52 19.95 -13.30 30.72
C GLY A 52 19.42 -13.74 32.10
N GLU A 53 19.69 -12.97 33.14
CA GLU A 53 19.18 -13.24 34.50
C GLU A 53 17.65 -13.13 34.57
N LEU A 54 17.04 -12.22 33.81
CA LEU A 54 15.59 -12.11 33.72
C LEU A 54 14.98 -13.34 33.03
N LEU A 55 15.57 -13.82 31.94
CA LEU A 55 15.11 -15.03 31.26
C LEU A 55 15.13 -16.26 32.19
N GLU A 56 16.19 -16.42 32.97
CA GLU A 56 16.31 -17.52 33.94
C GLU A 56 15.23 -17.44 35.05
N GLN A 57 14.80 -16.23 35.45
CA GLN A 57 13.70 -16.06 36.40
C GLN A 57 12.36 -16.52 35.82
N TYR A 58 12.08 -16.25 34.54
CA TYR A 58 10.88 -16.75 33.86
C TYR A 58 10.94 -18.26 33.68
N ALA A 59 12.08 -18.82 33.28
CA ALA A 59 12.28 -20.27 33.18
C ALA A 59 12.07 -21.00 34.52
N ALA A 60 12.54 -20.42 35.63
CA ALA A 60 12.32 -20.97 36.96
C ALA A 60 10.84 -20.89 37.39
N SER A 61 10.13 -19.84 36.97
CA SER A 61 8.73 -19.60 37.34
C SER A 61 7.74 -20.38 36.47
N TYR A 62 8.11 -20.66 35.22
CA TYR A 62 7.30 -21.35 34.21
C TYR A 62 8.12 -22.45 33.49
N PRO A 63 8.61 -23.47 34.22
CA PRO A 63 9.57 -24.46 33.70
C PRO A 63 9.02 -25.36 32.59
N ASP A 64 7.69 -25.49 32.50
CA ASP A 64 7.02 -26.27 31.45
C ASP A 64 6.76 -25.44 30.18
N VAL A 65 6.99 -24.12 30.22
CA VAL A 65 6.73 -23.19 29.11
C VAL A 65 8.02 -22.60 28.57
N PHE A 66 8.93 -22.16 29.43
CA PHE A 66 10.14 -21.44 29.03
C PHE A 66 11.38 -22.33 28.99
N ARG A 67 12.09 -22.25 27.88
CA ARG A 67 13.42 -22.81 27.68
C ARG A 67 14.39 -21.70 27.31
N VAL A 68 15.46 -21.58 28.09
CA VAL A 68 16.50 -20.57 27.86
C VAL A 68 17.73 -21.23 27.28
N LEU A 69 18.29 -20.61 26.24
CA LEU A 69 19.58 -20.94 25.66
C LEU A 69 20.50 -19.74 25.79
N HIS A 70 21.77 -19.96 26.13
CA HIS A 70 22.80 -18.93 26.15
C HIS A 70 23.87 -19.23 25.10
N GLN A 71 24.35 -18.19 24.43
CA GLN A 71 25.48 -18.26 23.52
C GLN A 71 26.33 -16.99 23.60
N GLU A 72 27.52 -17.02 22.99
CA GLU A 72 28.31 -15.80 22.80
C GLU A 72 27.65 -14.91 21.74
N ASN A 73 27.76 -13.59 21.93
CA ASN A 73 27.16 -12.59 21.04
C ASN A 73 27.58 -12.79 19.58
N SER A 74 26.58 -13.05 18.74
CA SER A 74 26.75 -13.35 17.33
C SER A 74 26.68 -12.12 16.41
N GLY A 75 26.28 -10.97 16.94
CA GLY A 75 26.19 -9.70 16.21
C GLY A 75 24.87 -9.48 15.45
N GLY A 76 23.90 -10.38 15.56
CA GLY A 76 22.59 -10.24 14.90
C GLY A 76 21.61 -11.38 15.24
N PRO A 77 20.35 -11.29 14.81
CA PRO A 77 19.31 -12.24 15.23
C PRO A 77 19.40 -13.61 14.53
N ALA A 78 20.22 -13.77 13.49
CA ALA A 78 20.26 -14.99 12.68
C ALA A 78 20.66 -16.24 13.47
N ARG A 79 21.77 -16.18 14.21
CA ARG A 79 22.26 -17.30 15.02
C ARG A 79 21.28 -17.69 16.15
N PRO A 80 20.81 -16.76 17.00
CA PRO A 80 19.87 -17.11 18.06
C PRO A 80 18.54 -17.64 17.50
N CYS A 81 18.03 -17.12 16.38
CA CYS A 81 16.86 -17.68 15.71
C CYS A 81 17.08 -19.12 15.23
N ASN A 82 18.24 -19.43 14.63
CA ASN A 82 18.57 -20.79 14.19
C ASN A 82 18.73 -21.74 15.39
N ALA A 83 19.37 -21.31 16.47
CA ALA A 83 19.48 -22.11 17.70
C ALA A 83 18.10 -22.42 18.29
N GLY A 84 17.18 -21.45 18.25
CA GLY A 84 15.78 -21.67 18.63
C GLY A 84 15.06 -22.68 17.74
N LEU A 85 15.27 -22.59 16.41
CA LEU A 85 14.69 -23.52 15.44
C LEU A 85 15.15 -24.96 15.65
N ASP A 86 16.39 -25.17 16.09
CA ASP A 86 16.96 -26.50 16.31
C ASP A 86 16.31 -27.23 17.48
N VAL A 87 15.70 -26.50 18.42
CA VAL A 87 15.10 -27.08 19.63
C VAL A 87 13.57 -26.96 19.69
N ALA A 88 12.95 -26.21 18.79
CA ALA A 88 11.51 -25.98 18.75
C ALA A 88 10.70 -27.25 18.48
N THR A 89 9.71 -27.53 19.34
CA THR A 89 8.91 -28.77 19.31
C THR A 89 7.48 -28.59 18.83
N GLY A 90 6.98 -27.35 18.77
CA GLY A 90 5.61 -27.02 18.45
C GLY A 90 5.19 -27.35 17.02
N ARG A 91 3.89 -27.54 16.80
CA ARG A 91 3.33 -27.71 15.44
C ARG A 91 3.65 -26.51 14.54
N PHE A 92 3.67 -25.32 15.13
CA PHE A 92 4.04 -24.08 14.50
C PHE A 92 5.21 -23.41 15.23
N VAL A 93 5.91 -22.54 14.51
CA VAL A 93 6.94 -21.66 15.05
C VAL A 93 6.51 -20.20 14.83
N PHE A 94 6.71 -19.36 15.83
CA PHE A 94 6.50 -17.91 15.74
C PHE A 94 7.77 -17.19 16.21
N PHE A 95 8.20 -16.15 15.49
CA PHE A 95 9.32 -15.31 15.94
C PHE A 95 8.80 -14.01 16.56
N LEU A 96 9.25 -13.70 17.77
CA LEU A 96 8.90 -12.48 18.49
C LEU A 96 10.18 -11.70 18.82
N GLY A 97 10.21 -10.41 18.49
CA GLY A 97 11.30 -9.53 18.93
C GLY A 97 11.26 -9.32 20.43
N SER A 98 12.42 -9.31 21.10
CA SER A 98 12.51 -9.18 22.56
C SER A 98 12.08 -7.81 23.11
N ASP A 99 11.88 -6.83 22.23
CA ASP A 99 11.32 -5.51 22.51
C ASP A 99 9.87 -5.33 22.07
N ASP A 100 9.28 -6.35 21.45
CA ASP A 100 7.91 -6.36 20.94
C ASP A 100 6.98 -7.17 21.87
N TYR A 101 5.68 -7.14 21.63
CA TYR A 101 4.72 -7.93 22.41
C TYR A 101 3.47 -8.31 21.61
N LEU A 102 2.72 -9.30 22.11
CA LEU A 102 1.52 -9.82 21.47
C LEU A 102 0.24 -9.35 22.17
N ALA A 103 -0.87 -9.33 21.42
CA ALA A 103 -2.20 -9.24 22.01
C ALA A 103 -2.53 -10.53 22.77
N LEU A 104 -3.37 -10.44 23.82
CA LEU A 104 -3.72 -11.55 24.71
C LEU A 104 -4.18 -12.84 24.00
N ASP A 105 -4.91 -12.70 22.90
CA ASP A 105 -5.52 -13.78 22.13
C ASP A 105 -4.78 -14.07 20.81
N ALA A 106 -3.58 -13.50 20.62
CA ALA A 106 -2.89 -13.51 19.33
C ALA A 106 -2.52 -14.93 18.86
N LEU A 107 -1.89 -15.73 19.71
CA LEU A 107 -1.44 -17.07 19.34
C LEU A 107 -2.62 -18.03 19.11
N GLU A 108 -3.65 -17.94 19.95
CA GLU A 108 -4.89 -18.71 19.78
C GLU A 108 -5.52 -18.43 18.42
N ARG A 109 -5.75 -17.15 18.09
CA ARG A 109 -6.31 -16.75 16.79
C ARG A 109 -5.45 -17.20 15.60
N LEU A 110 -4.13 -17.06 15.71
CA LEU A 110 -3.22 -17.46 14.64
C LEU A 110 -3.27 -18.97 14.39
N VAL A 111 -3.26 -19.79 15.44
CA VAL A 111 -3.38 -21.26 15.33
C VAL A 111 -4.73 -21.67 14.77
N GLU A 112 -5.83 -21.09 15.28
CA GLU A 112 -7.17 -21.38 14.78
C GLU A 112 -7.30 -21.06 13.29
N ARG A 113 -6.72 -19.94 12.83
CA ARG A 113 -6.71 -19.59 11.41
C ARG A 113 -5.80 -20.47 10.58
N ALA A 114 -4.62 -20.82 11.10
CA ALA A 114 -3.74 -21.76 10.42
C ALA A 114 -4.45 -23.10 10.18
N ASP A 115 -5.15 -23.62 11.18
CA ASP A 115 -5.91 -24.86 11.09
C ASP A 115 -7.14 -24.72 10.18
N ALA A 116 -7.94 -23.67 10.35
CA ALA A 116 -9.15 -23.46 9.54
C ALA A 116 -8.83 -23.29 8.05
N TRP A 117 -7.74 -22.60 7.74
CA TRP A 117 -7.31 -22.39 6.37
C TRP A 117 -6.37 -23.47 5.86
N GLN A 118 -5.84 -24.35 6.70
CA GLN A 118 -4.74 -25.24 6.33
C GLN A 118 -3.55 -24.43 5.78
N ALA A 119 -3.25 -23.29 6.42
CA ALA A 119 -2.20 -22.38 5.99
C ALA A 119 -0.83 -22.86 6.50
N ASP A 120 0.18 -22.76 5.65
CA ASP A 120 1.57 -23.07 6.01
C ASP A 120 2.26 -21.85 6.65
N VAL A 121 1.80 -20.63 6.31
CA VAL A 121 2.22 -19.37 6.92
C VAL A 121 1.00 -18.52 7.23
N VAL A 122 0.93 -17.92 8.43
CA VAL A 122 -0.09 -16.93 8.79
C VAL A 122 0.57 -15.63 9.22
N VAL A 123 0.24 -14.54 8.51
CA VAL A 123 0.71 -13.19 8.82
C VAL A 123 -0.22 -12.54 9.84
N PRO A 124 0.26 -12.18 11.05
CA PRO A 124 -0.53 -11.43 12.01
C PRO A 124 -0.76 -9.99 11.55
N VAL A 125 -1.89 -9.40 11.94
CA VAL A 125 -2.04 -7.93 11.89
C VAL A 125 -1.05 -7.31 12.86
N ALA A 126 -0.18 -6.45 12.34
CA ALA A 126 0.83 -5.76 13.11
C ALA A 126 0.56 -4.25 13.20
N GLU A 127 0.79 -3.69 14.38
CA GLU A 127 0.71 -2.26 14.64
C GLU A 127 2.05 -1.76 15.18
N GLY A 128 2.38 -0.50 14.86
CA GLY A 128 3.59 0.13 15.35
C GLY A 128 3.33 0.98 16.58
N VAL A 129 4.15 0.81 17.62
CA VAL A 129 4.09 1.55 18.89
C VAL A 129 5.27 2.54 18.96
N ASN A 130 5.08 3.65 19.67
CA ASN A 130 6.10 4.71 19.83
C ASN A 130 6.65 5.28 18.51
N GLY A 131 5.78 5.37 17.50
CA GLY A 131 6.15 5.89 16.17
C GLY A 131 6.89 4.88 15.29
N ARG A 132 6.93 3.59 15.65
CA ARG A 132 7.32 2.52 14.74
C ARG A 132 6.38 2.52 13.54
N ARG A 133 6.93 2.50 12.33
CA ARG A 133 6.12 2.47 11.10
C ARG A 133 5.89 1.03 10.67
N VAL A 134 4.63 0.64 10.50
CA VAL A 134 4.21 -0.65 9.96
C VAL A 134 3.30 -0.40 8.76
N ASP A 135 3.54 -1.10 7.65
CA ASP A 135 2.71 -0.97 6.46
C ASP A 135 1.34 -1.65 6.68
N GLN A 136 0.29 -0.84 6.76
CA GLN A 136 -1.07 -1.29 7.03
C GLN A 136 -1.82 -1.81 5.80
N ARG A 137 -1.23 -1.73 4.59
CA ARG A 137 -1.93 -2.09 3.35
C ARG A 137 -2.32 -3.57 3.32
N LEU A 138 -1.47 -4.45 3.85
CA LEU A 138 -1.71 -5.89 3.93
C LEU A 138 -2.85 -6.26 4.88
N PHE A 139 -3.06 -5.46 5.94
CA PHE A 139 -3.97 -5.78 7.04
C PHE A 139 -5.38 -5.21 6.90
N LYS A 140 -5.70 -4.62 5.73
CA LYS A 140 -7.02 -4.02 5.48
C LYS A 140 -8.16 -5.03 5.49
N ARG A 141 -7.87 -6.30 5.18
CA ARG A 141 -8.84 -7.40 5.11
C ARG A 141 -8.14 -8.71 5.48
N GLU A 142 -8.94 -9.65 5.97
CA GLU A 142 -8.51 -11.03 6.17
C GLU A 142 -8.36 -11.73 4.82
N HIS A 143 -7.30 -12.52 4.65
CA HIS A 143 -7.04 -13.28 3.43
C HIS A 143 -6.73 -14.73 3.80
N PRO A 144 -7.61 -15.70 3.52
CA PRO A 144 -7.34 -17.11 3.83
C PRO A 144 -6.28 -17.75 2.93
N ASP A 145 -6.09 -17.20 1.74
CA ASP A 145 -5.15 -17.68 0.73
C ASP A 145 -4.68 -16.49 -0.12
N LEU A 146 -3.59 -15.86 0.29
CA LEU A 146 -2.98 -14.75 -0.42
C LEU A 146 -1.96 -15.29 -1.43
N ALA A 147 -2.12 -14.91 -2.70
CA ALA A 147 -1.22 -15.32 -3.75
C ALA A 147 0.22 -14.80 -3.50
N TYR A 148 1.19 -15.69 -3.69
CA TYR A 148 2.62 -15.36 -3.72
C TYR A 148 3.07 -15.01 -5.15
N PRO A 149 4.01 -14.05 -5.32
CA PRO A 149 4.45 -13.09 -4.31
C PRO A 149 3.35 -12.04 -4.03
N GLY A 150 2.38 -11.89 -4.95
CA GLY A 150 1.35 -10.87 -4.84
C GLY A 150 1.94 -9.45 -4.81
N THR A 151 1.09 -8.44 -4.58
CA THR A 151 1.53 -7.03 -4.59
C THR A 151 2.02 -6.53 -3.23
N LEU A 152 1.72 -7.24 -2.14
CA LEU A 152 1.91 -6.75 -0.77
C LEU A 152 2.86 -7.61 0.09
N LEU A 153 3.03 -8.91 -0.19
CA LEU A 153 3.96 -9.74 0.60
C LEU A 153 5.42 -9.30 0.48
N PRO A 154 5.92 -8.77 -0.67
CA PRO A 154 7.25 -8.17 -0.72
C PRO A 154 7.44 -7.10 0.35
N TYR A 155 6.38 -6.38 0.76
CA TYR A 155 6.45 -5.35 1.79
C TYR A 155 6.37 -5.89 3.24
N SER A 156 6.19 -7.20 3.42
CA SER A 156 6.05 -7.89 4.71
C SER A 156 7.02 -9.07 4.83
N LEU A 157 8.32 -8.81 4.69
CA LEU A 157 9.38 -9.83 4.80
C LEU A 157 9.98 -9.97 6.21
N SER A 158 9.38 -9.36 7.24
CA SER A 158 9.78 -9.64 8.62
C SER A 158 9.48 -11.08 9.00
N ASN A 159 10.26 -11.66 9.91
CA ASN A 159 10.02 -13.01 10.40
C ASN A 159 8.82 -13.13 11.35
N THR A 160 8.19 -12.04 11.77
CA THR A 160 7.12 -11.97 12.78
C THR A 160 5.78 -12.54 12.31
N LYS A 161 5.75 -13.85 12.06
CA LYS A 161 4.64 -14.63 11.49
C LYS A 161 4.59 -16.01 12.13
N LEU A 162 3.45 -16.67 11.99
CA LEU A 162 3.31 -18.08 12.33
C LEU A 162 3.70 -18.94 11.12
N TYR A 163 4.61 -19.88 11.29
CA TYR A 163 5.05 -20.81 10.26
C TYR A 163 4.75 -22.23 10.71
N ARG A 164 4.21 -23.08 9.83
CA ARG A 164 4.14 -24.51 10.10
C ARG A 164 5.55 -25.07 10.26
N ARG A 165 5.84 -25.75 11.37
CA ARG A 165 7.18 -26.27 11.63
C ARG A 165 7.61 -27.28 10.56
N ASP A 166 6.70 -28.12 10.08
CA ASP A 166 7.00 -29.08 9.02
C ASP A 166 7.45 -28.39 7.73
N LEU A 167 6.91 -27.21 7.40
CA LEU A 167 7.40 -26.42 6.25
C LEU A 167 8.88 -26.04 6.46
N VAL A 168 9.22 -25.56 7.66
CA VAL A 168 10.58 -25.14 8.03
C VAL A 168 11.55 -26.33 7.95
N VAL A 169 11.15 -27.49 8.46
CA VAL A 169 11.99 -28.70 8.49
C VAL A 169 12.13 -29.32 7.10
N GLU A 170 11.02 -29.51 6.38
CA GLU A 170 11.00 -30.15 5.05
C GLU A 170 11.87 -29.39 4.04
N HIS A 171 11.82 -28.06 4.07
CA HIS A 171 12.58 -27.21 3.16
C HIS A 171 13.93 -26.75 3.72
N GLY A 172 14.33 -27.21 4.91
CA GLY A 172 15.60 -26.85 5.52
C GLY A 172 15.77 -25.35 5.74
N LEU A 173 14.69 -24.63 6.05
CA LEU A 173 14.72 -23.17 6.15
C LEU A 173 15.57 -22.73 7.35
N ARG A 174 16.55 -21.87 7.10
CA ARG A 174 17.48 -21.32 8.10
C ARG A 174 17.79 -19.87 7.77
N TYR A 175 18.15 -19.10 8.80
CA TYR A 175 18.64 -17.74 8.63
C TYR A 175 20.07 -17.77 8.11
N PRO A 176 20.41 -16.98 7.07
CA PRO A 176 21.78 -16.81 6.62
C PRO A 176 22.61 -16.14 7.73
N LEU A 177 23.79 -16.71 8.02
CA LEU A 177 24.65 -16.31 9.15
C LEU A 177 25.67 -15.23 8.77
N ASP A 178 25.86 -14.99 7.48
CA ASP A 178 26.71 -13.95 6.91
C ASP A 178 26.00 -12.59 6.79
N LEU A 179 24.69 -12.53 7.06
CA LEU A 179 23.91 -11.30 7.13
C LEU A 179 23.83 -10.75 8.56
N ARG A 180 24.41 -9.58 8.78
CA ARG A 180 24.32 -8.85 10.06
C ARG A 180 22.94 -8.23 10.30
N VAL A 181 22.33 -7.70 9.24
CA VAL A 181 21.02 -7.03 9.26
C VAL A 181 20.16 -7.59 8.13
N GLY A 182 18.85 -7.72 8.36
CA GLY A 182 17.91 -8.17 7.33
C GLY A 182 17.94 -9.67 7.04
N SER A 183 18.57 -10.48 7.90
CA SER A 183 18.62 -11.94 7.79
C SER A 183 17.23 -12.61 7.83
N ASP A 184 16.22 -11.91 8.35
CA ASP A 184 14.83 -12.32 8.33
C ASP A 184 14.22 -12.30 6.93
N GLN A 185 14.63 -11.38 6.06
CA GLN A 185 14.03 -11.27 4.72
C GLN A 185 14.24 -12.54 3.87
N PRO A 186 15.46 -13.11 3.77
CA PRO A 186 15.66 -14.36 3.03
C PRO A 186 14.93 -15.55 3.67
N PHE A 187 14.93 -15.67 5.00
CA PHE A 187 14.20 -16.73 5.68
C PHE A 187 12.69 -16.67 5.36
N THR A 188 12.09 -15.49 5.52
CA THR A 188 10.67 -15.28 5.27
C THR A 188 10.33 -15.45 3.79
N LEU A 189 11.17 -14.95 2.86
CA LEU A 189 10.96 -15.17 1.43
C LEU A 189 10.95 -16.66 1.09
N ALA A 190 11.95 -17.42 1.56
CA ALA A 190 12.02 -18.85 1.32
C ALA A 190 10.81 -19.60 1.88
N ALA A 191 10.34 -19.21 3.08
CA ALA A 191 9.13 -19.76 3.68
C ALA A 191 7.87 -19.44 2.86
N LEU A 192 7.68 -18.19 2.44
CA LEU A 192 6.52 -17.77 1.65
C LEU A 192 6.52 -18.46 0.27
N ARG A 193 7.68 -18.61 -0.37
CA ARG A 193 7.83 -19.30 -1.65
C ARG A 193 7.53 -20.80 -1.55
N ALA A 194 7.93 -21.43 -0.46
CA ALA A 194 7.69 -22.87 -0.22
C ALA A 194 6.27 -23.16 0.27
N ALA A 195 5.59 -22.18 0.85
CA ALA A 195 4.24 -22.34 1.39
C ALA A 195 3.22 -22.65 0.29
N ARG A 196 2.37 -23.65 0.53
CA ARG A 196 1.24 -23.96 -0.36
C ARG A 196 0.07 -23.00 -0.15
N ARG A 197 -0.03 -22.41 1.04
CA ARG A 197 -1.06 -21.44 1.41
C ARG A 197 -0.54 -20.45 2.44
N ILE A 198 -0.78 -19.17 2.16
CA ILE A 198 -0.39 -18.04 2.99
C ILE A 198 -1.66 -17.32 3.45
N GLY A 199 -1.92 -17.35 4.75
CA GLY A 199 -3.02 -16.61 5.37
C GLY A 199 -2.57 -15.23 5.86
N VAL A 200 -3.49 -14.26 5.86
CA VAL A 200 -3.36 -12.97 6.55
C VAL A 200 -4.51 -12.85 7.53
N LEU A 201 -4.17 -12.77 8.82
CA LEU A 201 -5.14 -12.58 9.88
C LEU A 201 -5.84 -11.22 9.73
N GLY A 202 -7.14 -11.16 10.00
CA GLY A 202 -7.89 -9.90 10.07
C GLY A 202 -7.72 -9.20 11.42
N ALA A 203 -8.20 -7.96 11.52
CA ALA A 203 -8.28 -7.22 12.79
C ALA A 203 -9.08 -8.01 13.86
N PRO A 204 -8.80 -7.83 15.17
CA PRO A 204 -7.93 -6.82 15.79
C PRO A 204 -6.43 -7.11 15.69
N THR A 205 -5.59 -6.12 16.02
CA THR A 205 -4.13 -6.24 16.08
C THR A 205 -3.70 -7.47 16.90
N ALA A 206 -2.71 -8.20 16.40
CA ALA A 206 -2.14 -9.37 17.07
C ALA A 206 -0.68 -9.15 17.51
N TYR A 207 0.06 -8.31 16.78
CA TYR A 207 1.47 -8.03 17.01
C TYR A 207 1.73 -6.54 17.19
N PHE A 208 2.48 -6.16 18.22
CA PHE A 208 2.86 -4.77 18.48
C PHE A 208 4.37 -4.61 18.31
N ALA A 209 4.76 -3.94 17.22
CA ALA A 209 6.14 -3.62 16.91
C ALA A 209 6.55 -2.30 17.58
N VAL A 210 7.49 -2.34 18.52
CA VAL A 210 7.91 -1.21 19.34
C VAL A 210 9.11 -0.51 18.70
N LYS A 211 9.10 0.82 18.75
CA LYS A 211 10.30 1.62 18.53
C LYS A 211 10.96 1.88 19.87
N ARG A 212 12.18 1.38 20.07
CA ARG A 212 13.02 1.67 21.24
C ARG A 212 13.30 3.17 21.35
N SER A 213 13.41 3.66 22.58
CA SER A 213 13.66 5.08 22.89
C SER A 213 15.15 5.47 22.85
N ASP A 214 16.05 4.49 22.84
CA ASP A 214 17.50 4.64 22.99
C ASP A 214 18.28 4.67 21.65
N ASP A 215 17.58 4.52 20.52
CA ASP A 215 18.13 4.35 19.17
C ASP A 215 19.28 3.31 19.11
N SER A 216 19.24 2.26 19.94
CA SER A 216 20.29 1.21 20.00
C SER A 216 20.22 0.21 18.85
N ASN A 217 19.16 0.26 18.04
CA ASN A 217 18.97 -0.67 16.94
C ASN A 217 20.07 -0.48 15.87
N ILE A 218 20.80 -1.56 15.60
CA ILE A 218 21.98 -1.60 14.72
C ILE A 218 21.70 -0.93 13.37
N SER A 219 20.48 -1.06 12.84
CA SER A 219 20.06 -0.48 11.55
C SER A 219 20.08 1.06 11.47
N TYR A 220 20.07 1.79 12.60
CA TYR A 220 19.98 3.26 12.60
C TYR A 220 21.32 3.99 12.62
N LYS A 221 22.42 3.36 13.09
CA LYS A 221 23.72 4.03 13.35
C LYS A 221 24.82 3.73 12.33
N ILE A 222 24.49 3.10 11.20
CA ILE A 222 25.46 2.64 10.19
C ILE A 222 25.65 3.70 9.10
N ASP A 223 26.92 3.90 8.69
CA ASP A 223 27.33 4.73 7.56
C ASP A 223 26.79 4.23 6.21
N TRP A 224 26.84 5.06 5.17
CA TRP A 224 26.26 4.70 3.87
C TRP A 224 26.97 3.50 3.20
N PRO A 225 28.31 3.33 3.24
CA PRO A 225 28.97 2.21 2.57
C PRO A 225 28.58 0.87 3.18
N THR A 226 28.59 0.77 4.51
CA THR A 226 28.23 -0.46 5.20
C THR A 226 26.73 -0.75 5.02
N ARG A 227 25.88 0.28 5.03
CA ARG A 227 24.44 0.13 4.75
C ARG A 227 24.19 -0.40 3.34
N LEU A 228 24.87 0.15 2.33
CA LEU A 228 24.75 -0.32 0.95
C LEU A 228 25.23 -1.76 0.83
N ALA A 229 26.36 -2.11 1.44
CA ALA A 229 26.87 -3.48 1.47
C ALA A 229 25.87 -4.45 2.11
N ASP A 230 25.37 -4.16 3.31
CA ASP A 230 24.38 -4.99 4.02
C ASP A 230 23.10 -5.19 3.17
N LEU A 231 22.57 -4.12 2.57
CA LEU A 231 21.38 -4.20 1.71
C LEU A 231 21.65 -4.97 0.41
N THR A 232 22.85 -4.86 -0.15
CA THR A 232 23.25 -5.60 -1.35
C THR A 232 23.31 -7.09 -1.05
N SER A 233 23.91 -7.48 0.07
CA SER A 233 23.97 -8.89 0.51
C SER A 233 22.58 -9.47 0.77
N VAL A 234 21.65 -8.67 1.31
CA VAL A 234 20.24 -9.08 1.43
C VAL A 234 19.65 -9.35 0.04
N VAL A 235 19.79 -8.41 -0.90
CA VAL A 235 19.26 -8.59 -2.27
C VAL A 235 19.87 -9.78 -2.99
N GLU A 236 21.15 -10.06 -2.79
CA GLU A 236 21.82 -11.25 -3.31
C GLU A 236 21.13 -12.54 -2.84
N HIS A 237 20.92 -12.69 -1.53
CA HIS A 237 20.20 -13.85 -0.98
C HIS A 237 18.76 -13.95 -1.50
N LEU A 238 18.06 -12.82 -1.61
CA LEU A 238 16.70 -12.81 -2.15
C LEU A 238 16.67 -13.27 -3.62
N CYS A 239 17.66 -12.88 -4.42
CA CYS A 239 17.80 -13.30 -5.81
C CYS A 239 18.25 -14.76 -5.94
N GLU A 240 18.97 -15.32 -4.97
CA GLU A 240 19.28 -16.76 -4.95
C GLU A 240 18.03 -17.61 -4.71
N ILE A 241 17.11 -17.12 -3.87
CA ILE A 241 15.85 -17.81 -3.53
C ILE A 241 14.81 -17.66 -4.65
N GLU A 242 14.62 -16.45 -5.16
CA GLU A 242 13.64 -16.15 -6.19
C GLU A 242 14.35 -16.06 -7.56
N PRO A 243 14.13 -16.99 -8.50
CA PRO A 243 14.77 -16.98 -9.83
C PRO A 243 14.39 -15.74 -10.66
N GLU A 244 15.14 -15.48 -11.74
CA GLU A 244 14.86 -14.36 -12.64
C GLU A 244 13.45 -14.49 -13.23
N GLY A 245 12.69 -13.40 -13.18
CA GLY A 245 11.32 -13.36 -13.65
C GLY A 245 10.50 -12.25 -12.99
N ASP A 246 9.21 -12.22 -13.32
CA ASP A 246 8.29 -11.18 -12.88
C ASP A 246 8.15 -11.11 -11.35
N ASP A 247 8.23 -12.26 -10.68
CA ASP A 247 8.13 -12.39 -9.23
C ASP A 247 9.34 -11.77 -8.52
N ARG A 248 10.56 -12.02 -9.03
CA ARG A 248 11.78 -11.34 -8.54
C ARG A 248 11.68 -9.84 -8.78
N ASP A 249 11.24 -9.42 -9.96
CA ASP A 249 11.08 -7.99 -10.25
C ASP A 249 10.11 -7.34 -9.26
N ALA A 250 8.95 -7.98 -9.00
CA ALA A 250 7.96 -7.52 -8.03
C ALA A 250 8.52 -7.43 -6.60
N LEU A 251 9.37 -8.38 -6.21
CA LEU A 251 10.07 -8.37 -4.93
C LEU A 251 11.02 -7.16 -4.83
N LEU A 252 11.89 -6.99 -5.83
CA LEU A 252 12.93 -5.96 -5.83
C LEU A 252 12.37 -4.53 -5.93
N VAL A 253 11.13 -4.35 -6.40
CA VAL A 253 10.46 -3.03 -6.33
C VAL A 253 10.53 -2.46 -4.93
N ARG A 254 10.35 -3.27 -3.88
CA ARG A 254 10.47 -2.80 -2.49
C ARG A 254 11.85 -2.19 -2.23
N HIS A 255 12.92 -2.90 -2.54
CA HIS A 255 14.29 -2.48 -2.23
C HIS A 255 14.65 -1.22 -2.99
N PHE A 256 14.32 -1.14 -4.28
CA PHE A 256 14.54 0.04 -5.12
C PHE A 256 13.61 1.21 -4.80
N SER A 257 12.43 0.97 -4.22
CA SER A 257 11.48 2.03 -3.86
C SER A 257 11.61 2.53 -2.43
N TRP A 258 12.30 1.80 -1.56
CA TRP A 258 12.36 2.13 -0.15
C TRP A 258 13.73 2.00 0.50
N GLU A 259 14.45 0.90 0.33
CA GLU A 259 15.70 0.66 1.07
C GLU A 259 16.88 1.38 0.43
N PHE A 260 17.13 1.15 -0.86
CA PHE A 260 18.13 1.89 -1.63
C PHE A 260 17.72 3.34 -1.88
N ASP A 261 16.44 3.61 -2.07
CA ASP A 261 15.93 4.98 -2.27
C ASP A 261 16.26 5.89 -1.08
N LYS A 262 16.34 5.36 0.16
CA LYS A 262 16.78 6.14 1.33
C LYS A 262 18.23 6.60 1.25
N LEU A 263 19.13 5.81 0.63
CA LEU A 263 20.51 6.25 0.41
C LEU A 263 20.52 7.52 -0.45
N ILE A 264 19.60 7.60 -1.42
CA ILE A 264 19.47 8.76 -2.29
C ILE A 264 18.76 9.93 -1.59
N THR A 265 17.63 9.71 -0.93
CA THR A 265 16.80 10.81 -0.41
C THR A 265 17.21 11.31 0.97
N ARG A 266 17.95 10.51 1.74
CA ARG A 266 18.32 10.84 3.13
C ARG A 266 19.82 11.00 3.32
N ASP A 267 20.60 10.08 2.77
CA ASP A 267 22.05 10.05 3.02
C ASP A 267 22.78 10.98 2.05
N LEU A 268 22.55 10.85 0.74
CA LEU A 268 23.21 11.65 -0.31
C LEU A 268 23.18 13.17 -0.06
N PRO A 269 22.06 13.82 0.36
CA PRO A 269 22.03 15.27 0.58
C PRO A 269 23.00 15.74 1.67
N LEU A 270 23.41 14.85 2.58
CA LEU A 270 24.32 15.15 3.69
C LEU A 270 25.79 14.88 3.34
N LEU A 271 26.06 14.20 2.22
CA LEU A 271 27.42 13.82 1.82
C LEU A 271 28.13 14.95 1.07
N PRO A 272 29.44 15.16 1.30
CA PRO A 272 30.29 15.94 0.40
C PRO A 272 30.30 15.37 -1.03
N ASP A 273 30.72 16.15 -2.02
CA ASP A 273 30.71 15.72 -3.44
C ASP A 273 31.54 14.46 -3.69
N GLU A 274 32.75 14.34 -3.12
CA GLU A 274 33.60 13.15 -3.28
C GLU A 274 32.92 11.87 -2.78
N GLU A 275 32.28 11.93 -1.61
CA GLU A 275 31.53 10.80 -1.06
C GLU A 275 30.24 10.55 -1.83
N GLY A 276 29.59 11.60 -2.33
CA GLY A 276 28.40 11.52 -3.18
C GLY A 276 28.68 10.82 -4.51
N GLU A 277 29.81 11.11 -5.15
CA GLU A 277 30.29 10.40 -6.35
C GLU A 277 30.55 8.92 -6.05
N GLY A 278 31.14 8.63 -4.89
CA GLY A 278 31.34 7.25 -4.41
C GLY A 278 30.04 6.48 -4.24
N LEU A 279 29.03 7.09 -3.59
CA LEU A 279 27.71 6.50 -3.43
C LEU A 279 27.00 6.31 -4.78
N LEU A 280 27.05 7.30 -5.66
CA LEU A 280 26.48 7.24 -7.01
C LEU A 280 27.07 6.07 -7.82
N ALA A 281 28.40 5.95 -7.86
CA ALA A 281 29.08 4.88 -8.57
C ALA A 281 28.68 3.50 -8.02
N ALA A 282 28.60 3.36 -6.69
CA ALA A 282 28.21 2.10 -6.05
C ALA A 282 26.74 1.73 -6.34
N LEU A 283 25.83 2.72 -6.32
CA LEU A 283 24.43 2.51 -6.70
C LEU A 283 24.28 2.18 -8.20
N ALA A 284 25.12 2.73 -9.07
CA ALA A 284 25.11 2.42 -10.50
C ALA A 284 25.50 0.95 -10.77
N VAL A 285 26.51 0.42 -10.06
CA VAL A 285 26.87 -1.01 -10.12
C VAL A 285 25.71 -1.90 -9.66
N LEU A 286 25.03 -1.50 -8.57
CA LEU A 286 23.86 -2.22 -8.08
C LEU A 286 22.69 -2.19 -9.08
N ALA A 287 22.46 -1.03 -9.70
CA ALA A 287 21.41 -0.85 -10.69
C ALA A 287 21.68 -1.69 -11.96
N ASP A 288 22.92 -1.73 -12.45
CA ASP A 288 23.30 -2.55 -13.61
C ASP A 288 22.96 -4.03 -13.40
N ARG A 289 23.11 -4.53 -12.17
CA ARG A 289 22.85 -5.93 -11.83
C ARG A 289 21.38 -6.24 -11.55
N TYR A 290 20.64 -5.33 -10.91
CA TYR A 290 19.33 -5.64 -10.32
C TYR A 290 18.18 -4.71 -10.72
N LEU A 291 18.45 -3.55 -11.32
CA LEU A 291 17.40 -2.65 -11.83
C LEU A 291 16.97 -3.10 -13.24
N THR A 292 16.24 -4.20 -13.30
CA THR A 292 15.67 -4.67 -14.56
C THR A 292 14.61 -3.69 -15.09
N GLU A 293 14.27 -3.80 -16.37
CA GLU A 293 13.16 -3.03 -16.93
C GLU A 293 11.82 -3.34 -16.24
N GLY A 294 11.63 -4.58 -15.76
CA GLY A 294 10.44 -4.97 -15.01
C GLY A 294 10.38 -4.34 -13.60
N VAL A 295 11.52 -4.16 -12.92
CA VAL A 295 11.59 -3.35 -11.69
C VAL A 295 11.31 -1.89 -12.02
N ARG A 296 12.03 -1.32 -13.00
CA ARG A 296 11.93 0.09 -13.40
C ARG A 296 10.48 0.49 -13.71
N ARG A 297 9.73 -0.31 -14.49
CA ARG A 297 8.34 -0.02 -14.85
C ARG A 297 7.37 0.04 -13.67
N ARG A 298 7.67 -0.67 -12.58
CA ARG A 298 6.84 -0.72 -11.36
C ARG A 298 7.16 0.40 -10.37
N LEU A 299 8.28 1.10 -10.54
CA LEU A 299 8.62 2.26 -9.72
C LEU A 299 7.71 3.45 -10.05
N THR A 300 7.41 4.26 -9.04
CA THR A 300 6.73 5.55 -9.23
C THR A 300 7.59 6.50 -10.07
N VAL A 301 6.95 7.45 -10.79
CA VAL A 301 7.65 8.42 -11.65
C VAL A 301 8.87 9.07 -10.97
N PRO A 302 8.79 9.66 -9.74
CA PRO A 302 9.96 10.29 -9.11
C PRO A 302 11.14 9.32 -8.91
N ARG A 303 10.84 8.06 -8.61
CA ARG A 303 11.87 7.02 -8.41
C ARG A 303 12.51 6.61 -9.72
N ARG A 304 11.73 6.48 -10.80
CA ARG A 304 12.30 6.19 -12.13
C ARG A 304 13.27 7.30 -12.58
N VAL A 305 12.93 8.55 -12.33
CA VAL A 305 13.81 9.70 -12.62
C VAL A 305 15.09 9.63 -11.78
N ARG A 306 14.99 9.43 -10.46
CA ARG A 306 16.20 9.25 -9.62
C ARG A 306 17.09 8.11 -10.10
N TRP A 307 16.53 6.93 -10.34
CA TRP A 307 17.29 5.78 -10.80
C TRP A 307 17.84 5.96 -12.22
N HIS A 308 17.19 6.76 -13.07
CA HIS A 308 17.75 7.18 -14.34
C HIS A 308 19.03 8.01 -14.15
N HIS A 309 19.03 8.98 -13.23
CA HIS A 309 20.22 9.76 -12.92
C HIS A 309 21.34 8.93 -12.28
N VAL A 310 20.99 7.92 -11.48
CA VAL A 310 21.96 6.93 -10.96
C VAL A 310 22.66 6.22 -12.12
N VAL A 311 21.89 5.66 -13.07
CA VAL A 311 22.45 4.94 -14.23
C VAL A 311 23.22 5.88 -15.16
N ALA A 312 22.79 7.15 -15.28
CA ALA A 312 23.47 8.15 -16.10
C ALA A 312 24.77 8.70 -15.47
N GLY A 313 25.00 8.46 -14.18
CA GLY A 313 26.15 9.01 -13.46
C GLY A 313 26.06 10.54 -13.27
N ASP A 314 24.86 11.10 -13.15
CA ASP A 314 24.65 12.55 -12.98
C ASP A 314 24.36 12.89 -11.51
N LEU A 315 25.41 13.18 -10.73
CA LEU A 315 25.30 13.51 -9.31
C LEU A 315 24.48 14.78 -9.08
N ALA A 316 24.66 15.81 -9.90
CA ALA A 316 23.98 17.09 -9.73
C ALA A 316 22.46 16.95 -9.95
N ALA A 317 22.06 16.26 -11.02
CA ALA A 317 20.66 15.98 -11.27
C ALA A 317 20.06 15.00 -10.25
N LEU A 318 20.83 14.01 -9.81
CA LEU A 318 20.39 13.09 -8.74
C LEU A 318 20.11 13.84 -7.44
N ARG A 319 20.98 14.78 -7.05
CA ARG A 319 20.76 15.63 -5.86
C ARG A 319 19.49 16.49 -6.02
N ALA A 320 19.31 17.14 -7.17
CA ALA A 320 18.10 17.90 -7.44
C ALA A 320 16.82 17.04 -7.41
N ALA A 321 16.90 15.78 -7.85
CA ALA A 321 15.80 14.81 -7.79
C ALA A 321 15.65 14.11 -6.42
N SER A 322 16.62 14.27 -5.51
CA SER A 322 16.61 13.72 -4.15
C SER A 322 15.84 14.57 -3.16
N ASP A 323 15.74 15.88 -3.43
CA ASP A 323 14.85 16.79 -2.70
C ASP A 323 13.41 16.28 -2.80
N GLU A 324 12.58 16.53 -1.77
CA GLU A 324 11.19 16.07 -1.69
C GLU A 324 10.32 16.66 -2.81
N ALA A 325 10.45 16.13 -4.02
CA ALA A 325 9.50 16.34 -5.09
C ALA A 325 8.17 15.72 -4.63
N PRO A 326 7.03 16.40 -4.87
CA PRO A 326 5.74 15.88 -4.50
C PRO A 326 5.55 14.48 -5.11
N THR A 327 5.07 13.54 -4.29
CA THR A 327 4.84 12.15 -4.71
C THR A 327 3.79 12.03 -5.83
N THR A 328 3.03 13.10 -6.04
CA THR A 328 2.05 13.29 -7.11
C THR A 328 2.23 14.68 -7.72
N GLY A 329 2.64 14.75 -8.99
CA GLY A 329 2.61 15.97 -9.81
C GLY A 329 1.23 16.18 -10.45
N PRO A 330 1.12 17.03 -11.48
CA PRO A 330 -0.06 17.08 -12.34
C PRO A 330 -0.26 15.73 -13.05
N LEU A 331 -1.49 15.38 -13.36
CA LEU A 331 -1.85 14.32 -14.30
C LEU A 331 -1.96 14.97 -15.68
N LEU A 332 -1.13 14.54 -16.63
CA LEU A 332 -1.29 14.84 -18.04
C LEU A 332 -1.90 13.64 -18.75
N VAL A 333 -3.03 13.84 -19.44
CA VAL A 333 -3.64 12.81 -20.29
C VAL A 333 -3.60 13.27 -21.74
N GLU A 334 -3.01 12.44 -22.60
CA GLU A 334 -2.92 12.68 -24.03
C GLU A 334 -3.02 11.36 -24.82
N ALA A 335 -3.03 11.46 -26.16
CA ALA A 335 -2.92 10.28 -27.01
C ALA A 335 -1.60 9.54 -26.70
N GLY A 336 -1.68 8.25 -26.37
CA GLY A 336 -0.56 7.43 -25.94
C GLY A 336 -0.47 7.17 -24.44
N GLY A 337 -1.30 7.82 -23.60
CA GLY A 337 -1.45 7.44 -22.19
C GLY A 337 -1.54 8.60 -21.19
N ALA A 338 -1.23 8.29 -19.93
CA ALA A 338 -1.18 9.23 -18.82
C ALA A 338 0.26 9.44 -18.35
N PHE A 339 0.62 10.68 -18.08
CA PHE A 339 1.98 11.10 -17.69
C PHE A 339 1.93 11.96 -16.43
N SER A 340 3.03 11.97 -15.69
CA SER A 340 3.27 12.98 -14.65
C SER A 340 4.35 13.95 -15.14
N PRO A 341 4.01 15.20 -15.50
CA PRO A 341 4.95 16.17 -16.04
C PRO A 341 5.77 16.80 -14.89
N LEU A 342 6.55 15.96 -14.20
CA LEU A 342 7.57 16.41 -13.25
C LEU A 342 8.74 17.08 -13.99
N PRO A 343 9.58 17.87 -13.31
CA PRO A 343 10.76 18.48 -13.92
C PRO A 343 11.58 17.48 -14.75
N GLY A 344 11.98 17.89 -15.96
CA GLY A 344 12.67 17.04 -16.93
C GLY A 344 11.75 16.40 -17.99
N PHE A 345 10.44 16.30 -17.76
CA PHE A 345 9.50 15.80 -18.78
C PHE A 345 9.46 16.76 -19.98
N ARG A 346 9.78 16.24 -21.19
CA ARG A 346 9.98 17.04 -22.41
C ARG A 346 11.08 18.10 -22.33
N GLU A 347 11.95 18.00 -21.33
CA GLU A 347 13.07 18.90 -21.07
C GLU A 347 14.40 18.13 -21.08
N GLY A 348 14.49 17.08 -21.91
CA GLY A 348 15.71 16.30 -22.15
C GLY A 348 15.73 14.91 -21.50
N LEU A 349 14.83 14.61 -20.56
CA LEU A 349 14.66 13.25 -20.05
C LEU A 349 13.70 12.42 -20.94
N PRO A 350 13.92 11.09 -21.06
CA PRO A 350 13.01 10.21 -21.78
C PRO A 350 11.57 10.21 -21.23
N ASP A 351 10.58 10.39 -22.11
CA ASP A 351 9.16 10.47 -21.74
C ASP A 351 8.63 9.17 -21.06
N ASP A 352 9.24 8.01 -21.34
CA ASP A 352 8.87 6.72 -20.74
C ASP A 352 9.06 6.71 -19.21
N LEU A 353 9.97 7.54 -18.68
CA LEU A 353 10.17 7.73 -17.24
C LEU A 353 8.94 8.34 -16.57
N PHE A 354 8.09 9.04 -17.31
CA PHE A 354 6.98 9.84 -16.79
C PHE A 354 5.61 9.18 -16.97
N VAL A 355 5.54 8.03 -17.66
CA VAL A 355 4.30 7.27 -17.89
C VAL A 355 3.69 6.75 -16.60
N ILE A 356 2.49 7.18 -16.25
CA ILE A 356 1.75 6.65 -15.09
C ILE A 356 1.22 5.25 -15.45
N PRO A 357 1.57 4.19 -14.71
CA PRO A 357 1.05 2.85 -14.98
C PRO A 357 -0.47 2.82 -14.89
N GLN A 358 -1.13 2.02 -15.73
CA GLN A 358 -2.59 1.98 -15.84
C GLN A 358 -3.30 1.81 -14.48
N GLY A 359 -2.81 0.91 -13.62
CA GLY A 359 -3.37 0.65 -12.30
C GLY A 359 -3.18 1.81 -11.29
N ALA A 360 -2.30 2.77 -11.59
CA ALA A 360 -2.06 3.95 -10.79
C ALA A 360 -2.89 5.16 -11.23
N ILE A 361 -3.48 5.18 -12.42
CA ILE A 361 -4.24 6.33 -12.93
C ILE A 361 -5.45 6.64 -12.05
N ALA A 362 -6.22 5.62 -11.63
CA ALA A 362 -7.40 5.83 -10.78
C ALA A 362 -7.05 6.52 -9.43
N PRO A 363 -6.02 6.11 -8.67
CA PRO A 363 -5.54 6.86 -7.51
C PRO A 363 -5.15 8.32 -7.80
N TRP A 364 -4.53 8.61 -8.96
CA TRP A 364 -4.21 9.99 -9.36
C TRP A 364 -5.48 10.79 -9.56
N ILE A 365 -6.43 10.26 -10.33
CA ILE A 365 -7.73 10.89 -10.52
C ILE A 365 -8.44 11.06 -9.18
N GLN A 366 -8.30 10.11 -8.24
CA GLN A 366 -8.80 10.20 -6.86
C GLN A 366 -8.10 11.25 -5.99
N SER A 367 -6.90 11.72 -6.35
CA SER A 367 -6.25 12.85 -5.68
C SER A 367 -6.70 14.22 -6.20
N ILE A 368 -7.38 14.29 -7.35
CA ILE A 368 -7.81 15.55 -7.94
C ILE A 368 -8.83 16.25 -7.04
N ASP A 369 -8.45 17.30 -6.33
CA ASP A 369 -9.45 18.09 -5.63
C ASP A 369 -10.38 18.75 -6.65
N LEU A 370 -11.68 18.63 -6.44
CA LEU A 370 -12.72 19.13 -7.35
C LEU A 370 -13.77 19.91 -6.56
N ALA A 371 -13.30 20.74 -5.64
CA ALA A 371 -14.12 21.76 -5.00
C ALA A 371 -14.67 22.69 -6.09
N ALA A 372 -15.97 22.59 -6.35
CA ALA A 372 -16.61 23.35 -7.42
C ALA A 372 -17.73 24.26 -6.91
N THR A 373 -18.02 25.34 -7.63
CA THR A 373 -19.26 26.10 -7.54
C THR A 373 -20.12 25.73 -8.75
N VAL A 374 -21.41 25.53 -8.52
CA VAL A 374 -22.36 25.15 -9.57
C VAL A 374 -23.45 26.21 -9.70
N ARG A 375 -23.74 26.60 -10.94
CA ARG A 375 -24.78 27.58 -11.27
C ARG A 375 -25.67 27.02 -12.36
N LEU A 376 -26.98 27.20 -12.23
CA LEU A 376 -27.96 26.76 -13.22
C LEU A 376 -28.57 27.97 -13.93
N GLU A 377 -28.50 28.01 -15.26
CA GLU A 377 -29.21 29.00 -16.08
C GLU A 377 -30.04 28.30 -17.16
N GLY A 378 -31.36 28.45 -17.08
CA GLY A 378 -32.27 27.74 -17.98
C GLY A 378 -32.13 26.22 -17.83
N HIS A 379 -31.61 25.57 -18.88
CA HIS A 379 -31.33 24.12 -18.92
C HIS A 379 -29.83 23.81 -18.98
N THR A 380 -28.95 24.78 -18.71
CA THR A 380 -27.49 24.57 -18.71
C THR A 380 -26.93 24.70 -17.30
N ILE A 381 -26.16 23.70 -16.88
CA ILE A 381 -25.37 23.75 -15.66
C ILE A 381 -23.98 24.28 -16.00
N PHE A 382 -23.54 25.30 -15.26
CA PHE A 382 -22.18 25.82 -15.28
C PHE A 382 -21.44 25.38 -14.03
N VAL A 383 -20.20 24.95 -14.20
CA VAL A 383 -19.32 24.47 -13.13
C VAL A 383 -18.02 25.26 -13.19
N THR A 384 -17.66 25.84 -12.05
CA THR A 384 -16.34 26.43 -11.85
C THR A 384 -15.64 25.64 -10.75
N ALA A 385 -14.44 25.12 -11.00
CA ALA A 385 -13.66 24.38 -10.00
C ALA A 385 -12.17 24.74 -10.10
N SER A 386 -11.33 24.16 -9.25
CA SER A 386 -9.88 24.22 -9.39
C SER A 386 -9.29 22.82 -9.25
N THR A 387 -8.31 22.49 -10.07
CA THR A 387 -7.53 21.25 -10.02
C THR A 387 -6.06 21.59 -10.25
N ALA A 388 -5.32 21.76 -9.16
CA ALA A 388 -3.87 21.93 -9.19
C ALA A 388 -3.12 20.65 -9.66
N THR A 389 -3.85 19.57 -9.94
CA THR A 389 -3.32 18.22 -10.18
C THR A 389 -3.74 17.64 -11.53
N LEU A 390 -4.43 18.38 -12.39
CA LEU A 390 -4.75 17.99 -13.76
C LEU A 390 -4.16 19.03 -14.72
N ASP A 391 -3.25 18.58 -15.58
CA ASP A 391 -2.57 19.46 -16.53
C ASP A 391 -3.58 20.05 -17.54
N PRO A 392 -3.47 21.35 -17.90
CA PRO A 392 -4.36 21.99 -18.86
C PRO A 392 -4.48 21.29 -20.21
N ALA A 393 -3.40 20.66 -20.70
CA ALA A 393 -3.41 19.93 -21.96
C ALA A 393 -4.35 18.70 -21.91
N SER A 394 -4.66 18.19 -20.71
CA SER A 394 -5.62 17.11 -20.50
C SER A 394 -7.07 17.50 -20.81
N ALA A 395 -7.39 18.78 -20.97
CA ALA A 395 -8.76 19.27 -21.21
C ALA A 395 -9.41 18.62 -22.45
N ARG A 396 -8.63 18.22 -23.46
CA ARG A 396 -9.15 17.53 -24.66
C ARG A 396 -9.66 16.12 -24.37
N HIS A 397 -9.16 15.51 -23.31
CA HIS A 397 -9.45 14.16 -22.86
C HIS A 397 -10.40 14.15 -21.64
N ALA A 398 -10.83 15.32 -21.18
CA ALA A 398 -11.66 15.47 -20.00
C ALA A 398 -12.99 16.15 -20.35
N ARG A 399 -14.08 15.66 -19.74
CA ARG A 399 -15.42 16.22 -19.93
C ARG A 399 -16.18 16.31 -18.62
N LEU A 400 -17.07 17.29 -18.57
CA LEU A 400 -18.14 17.30 -17.60
C LEU A 400 -19.25 16.38 -18.09
N THR A 401 -19.67 15.43 -17.27
CA THR A 401 -20.73 14.48 -17.61
C THR A 401 -21.80 14.42 -16.53
N LEU A 402 -23.02 14.15 -16.97
CA LEU A 402 -24.13 13.78 -16.13
C LEU A 402 -24.40 12.28 -16.33
N SER A 403 -24.32 11.49 -15.26
CA SER A 403 -24.44 10.04 -15.33
C SER A 403 -25.41 9.51 -14.27
N PRO A 404 -26.07 8.34 -14.49
CA PRO A 404 -26.91 7.70 -13.50
C PRO A 404 -26.15 7.45 -12.20
N LEU A 405 -26.87 7.55 -11.09
CA LEU A 405 -26.39 7.06 -9.81
C LEU A 405 -26.40 5.52 -9.86
N ASN A 406 -25.37 4.90 -9.29
CA ASN A 406 -25.30 3.45 -9.09
C ASN A 406 -26.16 3.01 -7.87
N ASP A 407 -26.62 1.77 -7.89
CA ASP A 407 -27.53 1.22 -6.88
C ASP A 407 -26.95 1.20 -5.45
N ALA A 408 -25.63 1.16 -5.33
CA ALA A 408 -24.90 1.17 -4.05
C ALA A 408 -24.73 2.58 -3.44
N GLY A 409 -25.22 3.63 -4.11
CA GLY A 409 -24.81 5.01 -3.84
C GLY A 409 -23.45 5.31 -4.49
N ASP A 410 -23.34 6.51 -5.04
CA ASP A 410 -22.16 6.95 -5.79
C ASP A 410 -20.91 6.75 -4.92
N PRO A 411 -19.83 6.05 -5.32
CA PRO A 411 -18.67 5.90 -4.46
C PRO A 411 -17.92 7.23 -4.36
N ARG A 412 -17.16 7.44 -3.28
CA ARG A 412 -16.40 8.70 -3.04
C ARG A 412 -15.18 8.88 -3.96
N GLY A 413 -14.77 7.83 -4.68
CA GLY A 413 -13.51 7.74 -5.41
C GLY A 413 -13.69 7.71 -6.93
N ALA A 414 -12.57 7.78 -7.64
CA ALA A 414 -12.55 7.56 -9.08
C ALA A 414 -13.00 6.14 -9.39
N LEU A 415 -13.95 6.02 -10.30
CA LEU A 415 -14.43 4.77 -10.86
C LEU A 415 -13.62 4.48 -12.11
N ASP A 416 -12.91 3.36 -12.11
CA ASP A 416 -12.40 2.77 -13.34
C ASP A 416 -13.58 2.10 -14.05
N VAL A 417 -14.05 2.75 -15.10
CA VAL A 417 -15.16 2.29 -15.90
C VAL A 417 -14.57 1.59 -17.11
N SER A 418 -14.66 0.25 -17.14
CA SER A 418 -14.34 -0.48 -18.36
C SER A 418 -15.21 0.08 -19.48
N ARG A 419 -14.70 0.23 -20.72
CA ARG A 419 -15.55 0.71 -21.84
C ARG A 419 -16.82 -0.15 -22.03
N SER A 420 -16.83 -1.37 -21.49
CA SER A 420 -17.96 -2.31 -21.43
C SER A 420 -18.93 -2.09 -20.27
N ASP A 421 -18.51 -1.51 -19.14
CA ASP A 421 -19.39 -1.15 -18.02
C ASP A 421 -20.09 0.16 -18.34
N GLY A 422 -21.19 0.07 -19.07
CA GLY A 422 -21.94 1.20 -19.59
C GLY A 422 -22.56 2.11 -18.52
N THR A 423 -21.78 2.94 -17.83
CA THR A 423 -22.29 4.20 -17.28
C THR A 423 -22.73 5.07 -18.45
N ARG A 424 -24.01 4.93 -18.79
CA ARG A 424 -24.71 5.73 -19.78
C ARG A 424 -24.51 7.20 -19.45
N VAL A 425 -23.85 7.95 -20.34
CA VAL A 425 -23.80 9.40 -20.24
C VAL A 425 -25.18 9.94 -20.63
N LEU A 426 -25.82 10.68 -19.73
CA LEU A 426 -27.13 11.29 -19.94
C LEU A 426 -26.99 12.65 -20.65
N ALA A 427 -25.95 13.39 -20.28
CA ALA A 427 -25.54 14.63 -20.93
C ALA A 427 -24.03 14.83 -20.72
N SER A 428 -23.37 15.55 -21.62
CA SER A 428 -21.96 15.91 -21.48
C SER A 428 -21.69 17.25 -22.13
N GLY A 429 -20.68 17.96 -21.65
CA GLY A 429 -20.20 19.16 -22.31
C GLY A 429 -18.70 19.36 -22.19
N PRO A 430 -18.18 20.37 -22.89
CA PRO A 430 -16.77 20.66 -22.90
C PRO A 430 -16.29 21.16 -21.53
N MET A 431 -14.99 20.99 -21.30
CA MET A 431 -14.31 21.51 -20.14
C MET A 431 -13.05 22.24 -20.59
N THR A 432 -12.75 23.36 -19.95
CA THR A 432 -11.51 24.09 -20.10
C THR A 432 -10.78 24.11 -18.77
N ILE A 433 -9.47 23.96 -18.81
CA ILE A 433 -8.58 24.03 -17.65
C ILE A 433 -7.59 25.15 -17.93
N GLY A 434 -7.53 26.16 -17.07
CA GLY A 434 -6.58 27.26 -17.15
C GLY A 434 -5.21 26.87 -16.62
N ALA A 435 -4.18 27.67 -16.89
CA ALA A 435 -2.80 27.41 -16.45
C ALA A 435 -2.68 27.25 -14.92
N ASP A 436 -3.53 27.97 -14.17
CA ASP A 436 -3.57 27.92 -12.71
C ASP A 436 -4.41 26.75 -12.16
N GLY A 437 -4.87 25.85 -13.03
CA GLY A 437 -5.73 24.72 -12.67
C GLY A 437 -7.23 25.07 -12.60
N ASP A 438 -7.62 26.31 -12.91
CA ASP A 438 -9.01 26.73 -12.90
C ASP A 438 -9.83 26.01 -13.98
N VAL A 439 -10.92 25.37 -13.56
CA VAL A 439 -11.82 24.63 -14.43
C VAL A 439 -13.07 25.44 -14.70
N GLN A 440 -13.43 25.54 -15.97
CA GLN A 440 -14.75 25.97 -16.40
C GLN A 440 -15.36 24.87 -17.25
N ALA A 441 -16.59 24.49 -16.95
CA ALA A 441 -17.32 23.52 -17.73
C ALA A 441 -18.81 23.82 -17.75
N GLU A 442 -19.49 23.34 -18.79
CA GLU A 442 -20.93 23.44 -18.91
C GLU A 442 -21.53 22.13 -19.39
N VAL A 443 -22.78 21.86 -19.01
CA VAL A 443 -23.53 20.71 -19.53
C VAL A 443 -24.98 21.12 -19.80
N ASP A 444 -25.41 20.93 -21.05
CA ASP A 444 -26.80 21.13 -21.47
C ASP A 444 -27.64 19.91 -21.08
N LEU A 445 -28.69 20.15 -20.30
CA LEU A 445 -29.59 19.12 -19.79
C LEU A 445 -30.71 18.74 -20.76
N THR A 446 -30.83 19.40 -21.92
CA THR A 446 -31.86 19.08 -22.94
C THR A 446 -31.93 17.58 -23.26
N PRO A 447 -30.81 16.88 -23.54
CA PRO A 447 -30.85 15.44 -23.83
C PRO A 447 -31.37 14.60 -22.65
N PHE A 448 -31.15 15.04 -21.42
CA PHE A 448 -31.63 14.35 -20.22
C PHE A 448 -33.12 14.59 -19.97
N ILE A 449 -33.59 15.83 -20.21
CA ILE A 449 -35.01 16.20 -20.14
C ILE A 449 -35.82 15.40 -21.17
N GLU A 450 -35.34 15.31 -22.42
CA GLU A 450 -35.99 14.54 -23.50
C GLU A 450 -36.12 13.05 -23.18
N GLN A 451 -35.19 12.49 -22.39
CA GLN A 451 -35.23 11.10 -21.93
C GLN A 451 -36.21 10.87 -20.77
N GLY A 452 -36.92 11.91 -20.32
CA GLY A 452 -37.91 11.86 -19.24
C GLY A 452 -37.39 12.31 -17.88
N GLY A 453 -36.14 12.81 -17.80
CA GLY A 453 -35.53 13.25 -16.55
C GLY A 453 -35.26 12.10 -15.57
N GLY A 454 -35.14 12.44 -14.30
CA GLY A 454 -34.76 11.54 -13.22
C GLY A 454 -33.67 12.15 -12.34
N ARG A 455 -32.99 11.29 -11.57
CA ARG A 455 -31.90 11.69 -10.69
C ARG A 455 -30.57 11.23 -11.24
N ALA A 456 -29.59 12.13 -11.29
CA ALA A 456 -28.26 11.86 -11.83
C ALA A 456 -27.17 12.59 -11.04
N GLY A 457 -25.93 12.15 -11.20
CA GLY A 457 -24.74 12.75 -10.58
C GLY A 457 -23.86 13.44 -11.60
N LEU A 458 -23.27 14.57 -11.20
CA LEU A 458 -22.32 15.33 -12.01
C LEU A 458 -20.90 14.83 -11.79
N ARG A 459 -20.16 14.57 -12.88
CA ARG A 459 -18.87 13.87 -12.84
C ARG A 459 -17.84 14.47 -13.79
N LEU A 460 -16.59 14.49 -13.34
CA LEU A 460 -15.42 14.64 -14.20
C LEU A 460 -15.16 13.28 -14.84
N ARG A 461 -15.26 13.21 -16.16
CA ARG A 461 -14.88 12.04 -16.96
C ARG A 461 -13.53 12.31 -17.62
N ILE A 462 -12.58 11.40 -17.44
CA ILE A 462 -11.27 11.42 -18.10
C ILE A 462 -11.16 10.18 -18.98
N GLU A 463 -10.90 10.39 -20.27
CA GLU A 463 -10.79 9.34 -21.27
C GLU A 463 -9.32 9.13 -21.65
N THR A 464 -8.81 7.95 -21.36
CA THR A 464 -7.53 7.45 -21.86
C THR A 464 -7.78 6.53 -23.06
N ASP A 465 -6.71 6.13 -23.76
CA ASP A 465 -6.82 5.26 -24.93
C ASP A 465 -7.53 3.94 -24.63
N ASP A 466 -7.32 3.38 -23.43
CA ASP A 466 -7.83 2.06 -23.05
C ASP A 466 -8.94 2.08 -22.00
N ARG A 467 -9.05 3.15 -21.19
CA ARG A 467 -9.97 3.22 -20.04
C ARG A 467 -10.64 4.57 -19.89
N ILE A 468 -11.78 4.55 -19.23
CA ILE A 468 -12.55 5.74 -18.86
C ILE A 468 -12.58 5.80 -17.34
N PHE A 469 -12.32 6.98 -16.80
CA PHE A 469 -12.35 7.21 -15.37
C PHE A 469 -13.39 8.27 -15.04
N ASP A 470 -14.30 7.93 -14.14
CA ASP A 470 -15.35 8.84 -13.67
C ASP A 470 -15.09 9.25 -12.22
N ARG A 471 -15.11 10.55 -11.94
CA ARG A 471 -14.97 11.10 -10.60
C ARG A 471 -16.13 12.05 -10.26
N PRO A 472 -16.89 11.82 -9.18
CA PRO A 472 -17.88 12.77 -8.71
C PRO A 472 -17.25 14.10 -8.25
N PHE A 473 -17.88 15.22 -8.57
CA PHE A 473 -17.52 16.53 -8.02
C PHE A 473 -17.90 16.62 -6.53
N ARG A 474 -17.04 17.27 -5.71
CA ARG A 474 -17.32 17.56 -4.30
C ARG A 474 -17.59 19.05 -4.15
N VAL A 475 -18.69 19.45 -3.56
CA VAL A 475 -19.10 20.86 -3.53
C VAL A 475 -19.69 21.26 -2.19
N ALA A 476 -19.25 22.42 -1.69
CA ALA A 476 -20.07 23.27 -0.83
C ALA A 476 -21.04 24.06 -1.74
N VAL A 477 -22.29 23.61 -1.87
CA VAL A 477 -23.26 24.25 -2.78
C VAL A 477 -23.62 25.62 -2.21
N SER A 478 -23.20 26.70 -2.87
CA SER A 478 -23.62 28.06 -2.51
C SER A 478 -25.10 28.25 -2.89
N ALA A 479 -25.99 27.79 -2.00
CA ALA A 479 -27.44 27.75 -2.13
C ALA A 479 -27.99 26.88 -3.28
N ALA A 480 -28.95 26.01 -2.95
CA ALA A 480 -29.65 25.17 -3.93
C ALA A 480 -30.27 26.05 -5.03
N SER A 481 -29.90 25.77 -6.28
CA SER A 481 -30.45 26.44 -7.46
C SER A 481 -31.61 25.60 -8.00
N GLU A 482 -32.83 26.12 -7.92
CA GLU A 482 -34.03 25.50 -8.50
C GLU A 482 -34.57 26.40 -9.62
N VAL A 483 -34.75 25.83 -10.83
CA VAL A 483 -35.26 26.55 -11.99
C VAL A 483 -36.38 25.74 -12.63
N ALA A 484 -37.55 26.37 -12.77
CA ALA A 484 -38.69 25.82 -13.51
C ALA A 484 -38.65 26.31 -14.97
N THR A 485 -38.69 25.37 -15.92
CA THR A 485 -38.64 25.69 -17.35
C THR A 485 -40.02 25.52 -17.99
N ARG A 486 -40.61 26.64 -18.44
CA ARG A 486 -41.93 26.64 -19.09
C ARG A 486 -41.91 26.06 -20.51
N SER A 487 -40.76 26.11 -21.19
CA SER A 487 -40.61 25.61 -22.56
C SER A 487 -40.62 24.08 -22.66
N TRP A 488 -40.23 23.38 -21.60
CA TRP A 488 -40.09 21.92 -21.58
C TRP A 488 -41.01 21.21 -20.57
N ASN A 489 -41.88 21.95 -19.86
CA ASN A 489 -42.67 21.45 -18.73
C ASN A 489 -41.81 20.65 -17.73
N ALA A 490 -40.60 21.14 -17.44
CA ALA A 490 -39.64 20.46 -16.59
C ALA A 490 -39.14 21.37 -15.45
N SER A 491 -39.04 20.81 -14.24
CA SER A 491 -38.36 21.41 -13.10
C SER A 491 -36.98 20.79 -12.93
N ILE A 492 -35.95 21.63 -12.79
CA ILE A 492 -34.56 21.21 -12.61
C ILE A 492 -34.09 21.72 -11.25
N LYS A 493 -33.57 20.79 -10.45
CA LYS A 493 -33.05 21.08 -9.12
C LYS A 493 -31.63 20.54 -8.99
N VAL A 494 -30.71 21.40 -8.57
CA VAL A 494 -29.33 21.01 -8.26
C VAL A 494 -29.14 21.04 -6.74
N THR A 495 -28.68 19.92 -6.17
CA THR A 495 -28.50 19.76 -4.72
C THR A 495 -27.13 19.14 -4.38
N SER A 496 -26.73 19.22 -3.11
CA SER A 496 -25.67 18.38 -2.56
C SER A 496 -26.25 17.16 -1.85
N SER A 497 -25.59 16.01 -2.01
CA SER A 497 -25.83 14.83 -1.17
C SER A 497 -25.25 15.02 0.24
N THR A 498 -25.59 14.11 1.16
CA THR A 498 -24.97 14.02 2.51
C THR A 498 -23.47 13.71 2.49
N GLU A 499 -22.92 13.34 1.33
CA GLU A 499 -21.49 13.08 1.12
C GLU A 499 -20.85 14.12 0.18
N ASP A 500 -21.40 15.33 0.13
CA ASP A 500 -20.92 16.50 -0.62
C ASP A 500 -20.85 16.34 -2.15
N ARG A 501 -21.51 15.33 -2.72
CA ARG A 501 -21.65 15.18 -4.18
C ARG A 501 -22.73 16.08 -4.78
N VAL A 502 -22.50 16.54 -6.01
CA VAL A 502 -23.50 17.29 -6.80
C VAL A 502 -24.50 16.35 -7.45
N LEU A 503 -25.77 16.53 -7.09
CA LEU A 503 -26.90 15.78 -7.63
C LEU A 503 -27.80 16.70 -8.45
N VAL A 504 -28.29 16.18 -9.58
CA VAL A 504 -29.22 16.86 -10.47
C VAL A 504 -30.49 16.04 -10.54
N ASP A 505 -31.59 16.65 -10.10
CA ASP A 505 -32.94 16.10 -10.17
C ASP A 505 -33.72 16.85 -11.25
N VAL A 506 -34.16 16.14 -12.29
CA VAL A 506 -34.99 16.68 -13.36
C VAL A 506 -36.36 16.01 -13.31
N THR A 507 -37.41 16.80 -13.05
CA THR A 507 -38.80 16.33 -13.05
C THR A 507 -39.51 16.85 -14.29
N VAL A 508 -39.98 15.95 -15.16
CA VAL A 508 -40.73 16.32 -16.38
C VAL A 508 -42.22 16.04 -16.18
N GLU A 509 -43.04 17.08 -16.24
CA GLU A 509 -44.50 16.95 -16.19
C GLU A 509 -45.01 16.50 -17.56
N ARG A 510 -45.35 15.21 -17.69
CA ARG A 510 -46.02 14.69 -18.88
C ARG A 510 -47.42 15.30 -18.97
N THR A 511 -47.61 16.27 -19.85
CA THR A 511 -48.94 16.76 -20.19
C THR A 511 -49.72 15.60 -20.81
N LEU A 512 -50.88 15.27 -20.24
CA LEU A 512 -51.83 14.24 -20.71
C LEU A 512 -52.47 14.62 -22.06
N ALA A 513 -51.66 14.85 -23.11
CA ALA A 513 -52.15 15.05 -24.47
C ALA A 513 -52.37 13.68 -25.15
N GLY A 514 -53.35 12.91 -24.66
CA GLY A 514 -53.63 11.57 -25.17
C GLY A 514 -55.01 10.97 -24.87
N ARG A 515 -55.98 11.75 -24.35
CA ARG A 515 -57.36 11.27 -24.13
C ARG A 515 -58.46 12.23 -24.62
N VAL A 516 -58.30 12.83 -25.81
CA VAL A 516 -59.37 13.67 -26.43
C VAL A 516 -59.81 13.20 -27.83
N LEU A 517 -59.43 12.00 -28.30
CA LEU A 517 -59.94 11.45 -29.58
C LEU A 517 -60.76 10.15 -29.43
N GLY A 518 -61.59 10.06 -28.38
CA GLY A 518 -62.43 8.89 -28.12
C GLY A 518 -63.88 9.17 -27.72
N ARG A 519 -64.43 10.37 -27.92
CA ARG A 519 -65.82 10.70 -27.54
C ARG A 519 -66.62 11.56 -28.52
N LEU A 520 -66.31 11.51 -29.82
CA LEU A 520 -67.20 11.94 -30.91
C LEU A 520 -67.62 10.77 -31.82
N ARG A 521 -68.03 9.66 -31.19
CA ARG A 521 -68.89 8.64 -31.79
C ARG A 521 -69.87 8.14 -30.73
N ARG A 522 -70.97 8.87 -30.56
CA ARG A 522 -72.32 8.44 -30.10
C ARG A 522 -73.16 9.69 -29.81
N ASN A 523 -73.72 10.26 -30.87
CA ASN A 523 -75.16 10.45 -31.08
C ASN A 523 -75.37 11.27 -32.35
#